data_AF-A0AB34HVT7-F1
#
_entry.id   AF-A0AB34HVT7-F1
#
_cell.length_a   1.000
_cell.length_b   1.000
_cell.length_c   1.000
_cell.angle_alpha   90.00
_cell.angle_beta   90.00
_cell.angle_gamma   90.00
#
_symmetry.space_group_name_H-M   'P 1'
#
loop_
_entity.id
_entity.type
_entity.pdbx_description
1 polymer ?
#
loop_
_entity_poly.entity_id
_entity_poly.type
_entity_poly.pdbx_seq_one_letter_code
_entity_poly.pdbx_strand_id
1 'polypeptide(L)'
;MAAGCSASPQPKAASEGQVVGPAGVLPCLELPTYAAACALVNSRYSCLVAGPHRRHIALSPRYLNRKRTGIREQLDAELLRYSERQRRKR
;
A
#
# COMPACT_ATOMS: atom_id res chain seq x y z
N MET A 1 -59.94 -5.85 4.91
CA MET A 1 -59.00 -6.88 5.43
C MET A 1 -57.64 -6.67 4.77
N ALA A 2 -56.62 -6.57 5.63
CA ALA A 2 -55.15 -6.45 5.49
C ALA A 2 -54.47 -6.16 4.13
N ALA A 3 -53.74 -5.04 4.11
CA ALA A 3 -52.60 -4.75 3.24
C ALA A 3 -51.34 -5.46 3.79
N GLY A 4 -50.56 -6.11 2.92
CA GLY A 4 -49.28 -6.72 3.27
C GLY A 4 -48.11 -5.80 2.93
N CYS A 5 -47.62 -5.06 3.92
CA CYS A 5 -46.34 -4.35 3.86
C CYS A 5 -45.18 -5.35 4.01
N SER A 6 -44.31 -5.48 3.00
CA SER A 6 -43.05 -6.23 3.16
C SER A 6 -41.96 -5.29 3.71
N ALA A 7 -41.67 -5.45 5.00
CA ALA A 7 -40.64 -4.73 5.72
C ALA A 7 -39.23 -5.05 5.18
N SER A 8 -38.46 -4.00 4.90
CA SER A 8 -37.00 -4.10 4.72
C SER A 8 -36.32 -4.29 6.08
N PRO A 9 -35.31 -5.16 6.23
CA PRO A 9 -34.47 -5.14 7.42
C PRO A 9 -33.08 -4.58 7.10
N GLN A 10 -32.75 -3.50 7.80
CA GLN A 10 -31.41 -3.09 8.22
C GLN A 10 -31.54 -2.71 9.71
N PRO A 11 -30.47 -2.53 10.47
CA PRO A 11 -29.27 -3.36 10.68
C PRO A 11 -29.11 -3.67 12.20
N LYS A 12 -28.28 -4.63 12.62
CA LYS A 12 -27.64 -4.54 13.96
C LYS A 12 -26.44 -5.46 14.18
N ALA A 13 -25.38 -4.80 14.63
CA ALA A 13 -24.36 -5.19 15.61
C ALA A 13 -23.32 -6.28 15.27
N ALA A 14 -22.08 -5.83 15.34
CA ALA A 14 -20.84 -6.57 15.44
C ALA A 14 -20.84 -7.63 16.56
N SER A 15 -20.11 -8.73 16.34
CA SER A 15 -19.03 -9.14 17.25
C SER A 15 -18.19 -10.24 16.60
N GLU A 16 -16.92 -9.91 16.35
CA GLU A 16 -15.73 -10.72 16.55
C GLU A 16 -15.82 -12.23 16.29
N GLY A 17 -15.20 -12.63 15.17
CA GLY A 17 -14.78 -13.99 14.91
C GLY A 17 -13.56 -13.92 14.01
N GLN A 18 -12.40 -13.67 14.62
CA GLN A 18 -11.10 -13.74 13.98
C GLN A 18 -10.88 -15.17 13.46
N VAL A 19 -11.29 -15.42 12.22
CA VAL A 19 -10.89 -16.62 11.50
C VAL A 19 -9.53 -16.30 10.87
N VAL A 20 -8.48 -16.72 11.57
CA VAL A 20 -7.16 -16.95 10.96
C VAL A 20 -7.35 -18.06 9.93
N GLY A 21 -7.79 -17.67 8.73
CA GLY A 21 -7.65 -18.51 7.56
C GLY A 21 -6.16 -18.71 7.30
N PRO A 22 -5.74 -19.88 6.79
CA PRO A 22 -4.33 -20.12 6.48
C PRO A 22 -3.90 -18.96 5.59
N ALA A 23 -2.80 -18.30 5.96
CA ALA A 23 -2.15 -17.33 5.10
C ALA A 23 -1.86 -18.05 3.79
N GLY A 24 -2.81 -17.93 2.84
CA GLY A 24 -2.69 -18.52 1.53
C GLY A 24 -1.37 -18.01 1.02
N VAL A 25 -0.47 -18.95 0.72
CA VAL A 25 0.83 -18.65 0.14
C VAL A 25 0.51 -17.77 -1.06
N LEU A 26 0.69 -16.46 -0.89
CA LEU A 26 0.42 -15.52 -1.95
C LEU A 26 1.34 -15.94 -3.08
N PRO A 27 0.82 -16.11 -4.32
CA PRO A 27 1.67 -16.44 -5.45
C PRO A 27 2.87 -15.51 -5.38
N CYS A 28 4.04 -16.14 -5.25
CA CYS A 28 5.34 -15.56 -4.96
C CYS A 28 5.37 -14.11 -5.42
N LEU A 29 5.41 -13.16 -4.45
CA LEU A 29 5.21 -11.72 -4.63
C LEU A 29 6.11 -11.16 -5.75
N GLU A 30 5.73 -11.33 -7.01
CA GLU A 30 6.29 -10.56 -8.09
C GLU A 30 5.83 -9.14 -7.84
N LEU A 31 6.73 -8.36 -7.23
CA LEU A 31 6.48 -6.95 -7.02
C LEU A 31 6.11 -6.35 -8.37
N PRO A 32 4.95 -5.68 -8.49
CA PRO A 32 4.65 -4.96 -9.70
C PRO A 32 5.80 -4.00 -9.97
N THR A 33 6.30 -4.02 -11.20
CA THR A 33 7.26 -2.99 -11.63
C THR A 33 6.64 -1.61 -11.41
N TYR A 34 7.45 -0.59 -11.24
CA TYR A 34 6.96 0.77 -11.06
C TYR A 34 5.96 1.18 -12.16
N ALA A 35 6.23 0.81 -13.41
CA ALA A 35 5.34 1.06 -14.54
C ALA A 35 3.98 0.34 -14.39
N ALA A 36 3.98 -0.92 -13.98
CA ALA A 36 2.75 -1.68 -13.72
C ALA A 36 1.94 -1.07 -12.57
N ALA A 37 2.61 -0.66 -11.48
CA ALA A 37 1.96 0.01 -10.36
C ALA A 37 1.35 1.37 -10.78
N CYS A 38 2.04 2.14 -11.62
CA CYS A 38 1.52 3.40 -12.16
C CYS A 38 0.24 3.20 -12.98
N ALA A 39 0.11 2.11 -13.72
CA ALA A 39 -1.12 1.81 -14.47
C ALA A 39 -2.33 1.61 -13.55
N LEU A 40 -2.10 1.07 -12.33
CA LEU A 40 -3.14 0.82 -11.34
C LEU A 40 -3.56 2.08 -10.55
N VAL A 41 -2.78 3.17 -10.59
CA VAL A 41 -3.11 4.42 -9.86
C VAL A 41 -4.48 4.97 -10.26
N ASN A 42 -4.88 4.81 -11.52
CA ASN A 42 -6.18 5.27 -12.03
C ASN A 42 -7.32 4.25 -11.86
N SER A 43 -7.02 3.05 -11.34
CA SER A 43 -8.03 2.02 -11.10
C SER A 43 -8.90 2.36 -9.87
N ARG A 44 -10.17 1.95 -9.90
CA ARG A 44 -11.06 2.13 -8.75
C ARG A 44 -10.58 1.28 -7.58
N TYR A 45 -10.58 1.87 -6.39
CA TYR A 45 -10.20 1.23 -5.12
C TYR A 45 -8.73 0.76 -5.04
N SER A 46 -7.80 1.24 -5.88
CA SER A 46 -6.41 0.79 -5.86
C SER A 46 -5.58 1.30 -4.67
N CYS A 47 -6.01 2.35 -3.97
CA CYS A 47 -5.30 2.99 -2.85
C CYS A 47 -3.87 3.50 -3.16
N LEU A 48 -3.38 3.32 -4.39
CA LEU A 48 -2.06 3.74 -4.82
C LEU A 48 -2.06 5.23 -5.18
N VAL A 49 -0.98 5.92 -4.82
CA VAL A 49 -0.74 7.31 -5.18
C VAL A 49 0.66 7.45 -5.73
N ALA A 50 0.79 8.04 -6.91
CA ALA A 50 2.07 8.46 -7.47
C ALA A 50 2.30 9.95 -7.22
N GLY A 51 3.51 10.30 -6.77
CA GLY A 51 3.88 11.70 -6.58
C GLY A 51 5.39 11.89 -6.39
N PRO A 52 5.91 13.09 -6.68
CA PRO A 52 7.30 13.41 -6.41
C PRO A 52 7.56 13.48 -4.90
N HIS A 53 8.70 12.95 -4.45
CA HIS A 53 9.14 13.01 -3.06
C HIS A 53 10.61 13.46 -3.00
N ARG A 54 10.91 14.50 -2.23
CA ARG A 54 12.28 15.01 -2.02
C ARG A 54 12.72 14.73 -0.60
N ARG A 55 13.89 14.12 -0.43
CA ARG A 55 14.46 13.80 0.88
C ARG A 55 15.98 14.00 0.89
N HIS A 56 16.51 14.31 2.05
CA HIS A 56 17.96 14.31 2.28
C HIS A 56 18.40 12.89 2.66
N ILE A 57 19.48 12.42 2.04
CA ILE A 57 20.06 11.10 2.31
C ILE A 57 21.51 11.29 2.73
N ALA A 58 21.83 10.85 3.94
CA ALA A 58 23.21 10.72 4.39
C ALA A 58 23.77 9.42 3.80
N LEU A 59 24.81 9.54 2.95
CA LEU A 59 25.51 8.39 2.39
C LEU A 59 26.86 8.23 3.08
N SER A 60 27.25 6.98 3.32
CA SER A 60 28.59 6.67 3.81
C SER A 60 29.67 7.13 2.82
N PRO A 61 30.86 7.54 3.29
CA PRO A 61 31.97 7.96 2.42
C PRO A 61 32.40 6.90 1.39
N ARG A 62 32.11 5.62 1.65
CA ARG A 62 32.34 4.50 0.73
C ARG A 62 31.64 4.66 -0.63
N TYR A 63 30.57 5.47 -0.69
CA TYR A 63 29.86 5.78 -1.93
C TYR A 63 30.36 7.07 -2.61
N LEU A 64 31.50 7.64 -2.21
CA LEU A 64 32.19 8.64 -3.04
C LEU A 64 32.42 8.04 -4.44
N ASN A 65 32.08 8.77 -5.49
CA ASN A 65 32.07 8.33 -6.89
C ASN A 65 31.00 7.29 -7.27
N ARG A 66 30.21 6.79 -6.32
CA ARG A 66 29.11 5.84 -6.56
C ARG A 66 27.81 6.27 -5.88
N LYS A 67 27.54 7.58 -5.89
CA LYS A 67 26.36 8.17 -5.22
C LYS A 67 25.05 7.49 -5.64
N ARG A 68 24.89 7.19 -6.94
CA ARG A 68 23.68 6.52 -7.46
C ARG A 68 23.45 5.14 -6.84
N THR A 69 24.49 4.36 -6.57
CA THR A 69 24.33 3.02 -5.98
C THR A 69 23.95 3.14 -4.50
N GLY A 70 24.62 4.01 -3.74
CA GLY A 70 24.26 4.25 -2.34
C GLY A 70 22.84 4.78 -2.15
N ILE A 71 22.37 5.65 -3.05
CA ILE A 71 20.98 6.13 -3.04
C ILE A 71 20.00 4.98 -3.29
N ARG A 72 20.29 4.12 -4.28
CA ARG A 72 19.43 2.95 -4.59
C ARG A 72 19.36 2.00 -3.40
N GLU A 73 20.49 1.63 -2.82
CA GLU A 73 20.53 0.73 -1.65
C GLU A 73 19.73 1.29 -0.46
N GLN A 74 19.83 2.59 -0.18
CA GLN A 74 19.04 3.23 0.87
C GLN A 74 17.53 3.22 0.57
N LEU A 75 17.13 3.41 -0.69
CA LEU A 75 15.73 3.38 -1.11
C LEU A 75 15.18 1.95 -1.07
N ASP A 76 15.96 1.00 -1.58
CA ASP A 76 15.59 -0.42 -1.68
C ASP A 76 15.40 -1.04 -0.29
N ALA A 77 16.19 -0.63 0.71
CA ALA A 77 16.04 -1.06 2.10
C ALA A 77 14.73 -0.61 2.77
N GLU A 78 14.11 0.45 2.26
CA GLU A 78 12.83 0.99 2.76
C GLU A 78 11.61 0.52 1.95
N LEU A 79 11.83 -0.13 0.79
CA LEU A 79 10.73 -0.67 -0.01
C LEU A 79 9.93 -1.71 0.78
N LEU A 80 8.63 -1.78 0.51
CA LEU A 80 7.67 -2.65 1.19
C LEU A 80 7.53 -2.42 2.71
N ARG A 81 8.08 -1.32 3.23
CA ARG A 81 7.90 -0.91 4.62
C ARG A 81 6.96 0.28 4.73
N TYR A 82 6.19 0.30 5.81
CA TYR A 82 5.39 1.47 6.15
C TYR A 82 6.31 2.67 6.45
N SER A 83 5.95 3.84 5.92
CA SER A 83 6.72 5.07 6.09
C SER A 83 5.81 6.27 6.30
N GLU A 84 5.89 6.88 7.48
CA GLU A 84 5.18 8.13 7.82
C GLU A 84 5.63 9.31 6.95
N ARG A 85 6.84 9.26 6.38
CA ARG A 85 7.38 10.36 5.56
C ARG A 85 6.71 10.48 4.19
N GLN A 86 6.09 9.40 3.70
CA GLN A 86 5.37 9.37 2.42
C GLN A 86 3.94 9.92 2.54
N ARG A 87 3.48 10.25 3.76
CA ARG A 87 2.16 10.81 3.99
C ARG A 87 2.07 12.21 3.38
N ARG A 88 1.25 12.36 2.34
CA ARG A 88 0.90 13.68 1.80
C ARG A 88 0.25 14.52 2.91
N LYS A 89 0.87 15.66 3.24
CA LYS A 89 0.20 16.72 4.02
C LYS A 89 -0.85 17.36 3.11
N ARG A 90 -2.10 17.33 3.55
CA ARG A 90 -3.20 18.09 2.92
C ARG A 90 -3.09 19.55 3.30
#